data_AF-A0A4Q7MTJ6-F1
#
_entry.id   AF-A0A4Q7MTJ6-F1
#
_cell.length_a   1.000
_cell.length_b   1.000
_cell.length_c   1.000
_cell.angle_alpha   90.00
_cell.angle_beta   90.00
_cell.angle_gamma   90.00
#
_symmetry.space_group_name_H-M   'P 1'
#
loop_
_entity.id
_entity.type
_entity.pdbx_description
1 polymer ?
#
loop_
_entity_poly.entity_id
_entity_poly.type
_entity_poly.pdbx_seq_one_letter_code
_entity_poly.pdbx_strand_id
1 'polypeptide(L)'
;MRHHPPVPGSGKLSSALPAGKKPVIVSPILGDSLEAIELYHREKAQVLEKSLQQLNLLENAKEIAFICREVMVIREKISAILKRKFKA
;
A
#
# COMPACT_ATOMS: atom_id res chain seq x y z
N MET A 1 49.21 -37.44 -10.58
CA MET A 1 48.52 -36.48 -11.47
C MET A 1 47.73 -35.51 -10.60
N ARG A 2 47.69 -34.24 -10.99
CA ARG A 2 47.55 -33.05 -10.14
C ARG A 2 46.13 -32.83 -9.60
N HIS A 3 46.04 -32.52 -8.30
CA HIS A 3 44.86 -31.93 -7.65
C HIS A 3 44.56 -30.54 -8.25
N HIS A 4 43.31 -30.31 -8.64
CA HIS A 4 42.76 -28.98 -8.96
C HIS A 4 41.53 -28.70 -8.06
N PRO A 5 41.39 -27.46 -7.54
CA PRO A 5 40.31 -27.08 -6.62
C PRO A 5 39.02 -26.69 -7.35
N PRO A 6 37.84 -26.67 -6.69
CA PRO A 6 36.64 -26.07 -7.25
C PRO A 6 36.72 -24.55 -7.20
N VAL A 7 36.53 -23.89 -8.34
CA VAL A 7 36.45 -22.42 -8.46
C VAL A 7 34.97 -22.00 -8.43
N PRO A 8 34.58 -20.97 -7.65
CA PRO A 8 33.21 -20.47 -7.58
C PRO A 8 33.00 -19.39 -8.65
N GLY A 9 31.88 -19.45 -9.40
CA GLY A 9 31.60 -18.48 -10.45
C GLY A 9 30.19 -18.57 -11.01
N SER A 10 29.33 -17.71 -10.48
CA SER A 10 28.40 -16.82 -11.20
C SER A 10 27.49 -17.38 -12.30
N GLY A 11 26.18 -17.26 -12.04
CA GLY A 11 25.25 -16.81 -13.08
C GLY A 11 24.41 -17.90 -13.74
N LYS A 12 23.36 -18.34 -13.05
CA LYS A 12 22.09 -18.65 -13.74
C LYS A 12 21.01 -17.74 -13.18
N LEU A 13 20.93 -16.55 -13.78
CA LEU A 13 19.69 -15.78 -13.91
C LEU A 13 18.70 -16.64 -14.69
N SER A 14 17.89 -17.42 -13.99
CA SER A 14 16.67 -17.99 -14.56
C SER A 14 15.48 -17.25 -13.96
N SER A 15 15.21 -16.11 -14.57
CA SER A 15 13.88 -15.69 -15.02
C SER A 15 12.67 -16.38 -14.37
N ALA A 16 12.02 -15.72 -13.40
CA ALA A 16 10.59 -15.88 -13.14
C ALA A 16 10.05 -14.75 -12.24
N LEU A 17 9.74 -13.60 -12.84
CA LEU A 17 8.56 -12.80 -12.50
C LEU A 17 7.76 -12.71 -13.81
N PRO A 18 6.42 -12.64 -13.84
CA PRO A 18 5.53 -12.17 -12.77
C PRO A 18 4.19 -12.94 -12.65
N ALA A 19 3.63 -13.15 -11.46
CA ALA A 19 2.18 -13.40 -11.35
C ALA A 19 1.63 -13.20 -9.94
N GLY A 20 0.77 -12.19 -9.80
CA GLY A 20 -0.27 -12.18 -8.76
C GLY A 20 0.20 -11.85 -7.35
N LYS A 21 0.46 -10.58 -7.06
CA LYS A 21 0.27 -10.07 -5.70
C LYS A 21 -1.21 -10.23 -5.36
N LYS A 22 -1.58 -11.37 -4.77
CA LYS A 22 -2.89 -11.51 -4.11
C LYS A 22 -2.96 -10.39 -3.08
N PRO A 23 -4.00 -9.54 -3.07
CA PRO A 23 -4.13 -8.54 -2.03
C PRO A 23 -4.16 -9.30 -0.71
N VAL A 24 -3.23 -8.99 0.17
CA VAL A 24 -3.25 -9.49 1.55
C VAL A 24 -4.53 -8.97 2.16
N ILE A 25 -5.55 -9.82 2.24
CA ILE A 25 -6.77 -9.52 2.98
C ILE A 25 -6.38 -9.63 4.45
N VAL A 26 -6.01 -8.50 5.03
CA VAL A 26 -5.83 -8.34 6.46
C VAL A 26 -7.21 -8.53 7.09
N SER A 27 -7.49 -9.76 7.54
CA SER A 27 -8.70 -10.09 8.28
C SER A 27 -8.48 -9.63 9.73
N PRO A 28 -9.25 -8.65 10.23
CA PRO A 28 -8.81 -7.95 11.43
C PRO A 28 -9.69 -8.35 12.63
N ILE A 29 -9.01 -8.69 13.72
CA ILE A 29 -9.56 -9.19 14.99
C ILE A 29 -10.39 -8.07 15.64
N LEU A 30 -11.71 -8.28 15.71
CA LEU A 30 -12.77 -7.26 15.68
C LEU A 30 -12.88 -6.20 16.80
N GLY A 31 -12.05 -6.23 17.85
CA GLY A 31 -12.08 -5.23 18.94
C GLY A 31 -11.06 -4.10 18.74
N ASP A 32 -9.77 -4.45 18.72
CA ASP A 32 -8.65 -3.55 18.42
C ASP A 32 -8.54 -3.19 16.93
N SER A 33 -9.23 -3.96 16.08
CA SER A 33 -9.20 -3.81 14.63
C SER A 33 -9.79 -2.49 14.15
N LEU A 34 -10.96 -2.07 14.65
CA LEU A 34 -11.65 -0.93 14.02
C LEU A 34 -10.92 0.38 14.28
N GLU A 35 -10.33 0.52 15.47
CA GLU A 35 -9.42 1.63 15.79
C GLU A 35 -8.14 1.58 14.96
N ALA A 36 -7.50 0.41 14.85
CA ALA A 36 -6.32 0.25 14.01
C ALA A 36 -6.60 0.56 12.53
N ILE A 37 -7.76 0.13 11.99
CA ILE A 37 -8.16 0.40 10.60
C ILE A 37 -8.50 1.88 10.42
N GLU A 38 -9.19 2.49 11.39
CA GLU A 38 -9.46 3.93 11.35
C GLU A 38 -8.14 4.73 11.33
N LEU A 39 -7.22 4.41 12.24
CA LEU A 39 -5.91 5.06 12.34
C LEU A 39 -5.12 4.91 11.04
N TYR A 40 -5.02 3.68 10.51
CA TYR A 40 -4.37 3.40 9.24
C TYR A 40 -4.94 4.26 8.10
N HIS A 41 -6.27 4.36 8.00
CA HIS A 41 -6.91 5.17 6.97
C HIS A 41 -6.67 6.66 7.16
N ARG A 42 -6.66 7.16 8.40
CA ARG A 42 -6.32 8.57 8.69
C ARG A 42 -4.87 8.89 8.32
N GLU A 43 -3.92 8.04 8.71
CA GLU A 43 -2.50 8.22 8.38
C GLU A 43 -2.29 8.17 6.87
N LYS A 44 -2.93 7.21 6.18
CA LYS A 44 -2.87 7.13 4.71
C LYS A 44 -3.43 8.39 4.05
N ALA A 45 -4.56 8.92 4.52
CA ALA A 45 -5.12 10.16 3.99
C ALA A 45 -4.15 11.34 4.18
N GLN A 46 -3.54 11.46 5.36
CA GLN A 46 -2.58 12.53 5.64
C GLN A 46 -1.35 12.46 4.73
N VAL A 47 -0.82 11.26 4.47
CA VAL A 47 0.29 11.07 3.53
C VAL A 47 -0.10 11.52 2.13
N LEU A 48 -1.27 11.09 1.64
CA LEU A 48 -1.76 11.47 0.31
C LEU A 48 -2.03 12.99 0.20
N GLU A 49 -2.58 13.61 1.23
CA GLU A 49 -2.79 15.06 1.28
C GLU A 49 -1.46 15.83 1.26
N LYS A 50 -0.43 15.34 1.96
CA LYS A 50 0.92 15.91 1.87
C LYS A 50 1.54 15.72 0.50
N SER A 51 1.36 14.55 -0.13
CA SER A 51 1.81 14.32 -1.50
C SER A 51 1.17 15.31 -2.48
N LEU A 52 -0.13 15.58 -2.36
CA LEU A 52 -0.81 16.57 -3.19
C LEU A 52 -0.20 17.97 -3.08
N GLN A 53 0.25 18.38 -1.89
CA GLN A 53 0.89 19.68 -1.68
C GLN A 53 2.24 19.81 -2.38
N GLN A 54 2.88 18.69 -2.74
CA GLN A 54 4.18 18.65 -3.39
C GLN A 54 4.08 18.51 -4.93
N LEU A 55 2.88 18.24 -5.46
CA LEU A 55 2.68 18.02 -6.89
C LEU A 55 2.38 19.32 -7.63
N ASN A 56 2.92 19.44 -8.84
CA ASN A 56 2.62 20.55 -9.71
C ASN A 56 1.31 20.29 -10.47
N LEU A 57 0.37 21.23 -10.41
CA LEU A 57 -0.95 21.08 -11.00
C LEU A 57 -0.91 20.85 -12.52
N LEU A 58 0.01 21.50 -13.23
CA LEU A 58 0.11 21.44 -14.69
C LEU A 58 0.83 20.17 -15.16
N GLU A 59 1.80 19.70 -14.39
CA GLU A 59 2.66 18.58 -14.78
C GLU A 59 2.09 17.23 -14.28
N ASN A 60 1.44 17.22 -13.12
CA ASN A 60 1.01 16.01 -12.43
C ASN A 60 -0.53 15.81 -12.44
N ALA A 61 -1.27 16.44 -13.36
CA ALA A 61 -2.74 16.44 -13.35
C ALA A 61 -3.38 15.04 -13.22
N LYS A 62 -2.83 14.02 -13.88
CA LYS A 62 -3.33 12.64 -13.80
C LYS A 62 -3.10 12.00 -12.43
N GLU A 63 -1.93 12.24 -11.84
CA GLU A 63 -1.54 11.75 -10.52
C GLU A 63 -2.36 12.45 -9.43
N ILE A 64 -2.54 13.77 -9.54
CA ILE A 64 -3.42 14.54 -8.68
C ILE A 64 -4.84 13.98 -8.72
N ALA A 65 -5.40 13.74 -9.92
CA ALA A 65 -6.73 13.15 -10.05
C ALA A 65 -6.83 11.72 -9.47
N PHE A 66 -5.75 10.94 -9.54
CA PHE A 66 -5.68 9.64 -8.90
C PHE A 66 -5.67 9.76 -7.37
N ILE A 67 -4.79 10.59 -6.82
CA ILE A 67 -4.68 10.80 -5.37
C ILE A 67 -5.97 11.36 -4.79
N CYS A 68 -6.59 12.34 -5.44
CA CYS A 68 -7.89 12.89 -5.01
C CYS A 68 -8.97 11.81 -4.93
N ARG A 69 -9.04 10.89 -5.91
CA ARG A 69 -9.98 9.76 -5.87
C ARG A 69 -9.68 8.80 -4.73
N GLU A 70 -8.41 8.49 -4.48
CA GLU A 70 -8.04 7.66 -3.31
C GLU A 70 -8.41 8.33 -1.99
N VAL A 71 -8.17 9.64 -1.83
CA VAL A 71 -8.56 10.38 -0.62
C VAL A 71 -10.07 10.32 -0.39
N MET A 72 -10.88 10.48 -1.45
CA MET A 72 -12.34 10.34 -1.36
C MET A 72 -12.75 8.95 -0.86
N VAL A 73 -12.21 7.89 -1.45
CA VAL A 73 -12.50 6.50 -1.04
C VAL A 73 -12.09 6.24 0.42
N ILE A 74 -10.95 6.78 0.86
CA ILE A 74 -10.49 6.64 2.24
C ILE A 74 -11.44 7.36 3.20
N ARG A 75 -11.91 8.56 2.86
CA ARG A 75 -12.90 9.30 3.68
C ARG A 75 -14.22 8.56 3.80
N GLU A 76 -14.67 7.88 2.74
CA GLU A 76 -15.85 7.02 2.79
C GLU A 76 -15.65 5.83 3.74
N LYS A 77 -14.48 5.18 3.71
CA LYS A 77 -14.14 4.07 4.62
C LYS A 77 -14.11 4.51 6.08
N ILE A 78 -13.48 5.64 6.39
CA ILE A 78 -13.48 6.23 7.74
C ILE A 78 -14.92 6.50 8.17
N SER A 79 -15.73 7.13 7.31
CA SER A 79 -17.15 7.40 7.59
C SER A 79 -17.94 6.12 7.88
N ALA A 80 -17.67 5.03 7.16
CA ALA A 80 -18.30 3.73 7.39
C ALA A 80 -17.88 3.11 8.73
N ILE A 81 -16.61 3.22 9.10
CA ILE A 81 -16.08 2.72 10.38
C ILE A 81 -16.70 3.50 11.55
N LEU A 82 -16.76 4.83 11.47
CA LEU A 82 -17.38 5.67 12.48
C LEU A 82 -18.87 5.31 12.64
N LYS A 83 -19.60 5.16 11.54
CA LYS A 83 -21.01 4.73 11.59
C LYS A 83 -21.21 3.37 12.28
N ARG A 84 -20.24 2.45 12.17
CA ARG A 84 -20.28 1.17 12.89
C ARG A 84 -19.98 1.34 14.38
N LYS A 85 -18.99 2.18 14.73
CA LYS A 85 -18.65 2.50 16.12
C LYS A 85 -19.80 3.17 16.88
N PHE A 86 -20.54 4.08 16.24
CA PHE A 86 -21.69 4.76 16.88
C PHE A 86 -22.98 3.92 16.95
N LYS A 87 -23.03 2.78 16.27
CA LYS A 87 -24.17 1.84 16.31
C LYS A 87 -23.95 0.67 17.27
N ALA A 88 -22.72 0.48 17.74
CA ALA A 88 -22.37 -0.50 18.77
C ALA A 88 -22.60 0.11 20.17
#